data_AF-A0AA46Q5X2-F1
#
_entry.id   AF-A0AA46Q5X2-F1
#
_cell.length_a   1.000
_cell.length_b   1.000
_cell.length_c   1.000
_cell.angle_alpha   90.00
_cell.angle_beta   90.00
_cell.angle_gamma   90.00
#
_symmetry.space_group_name_H-M   'P 1'
#
loop_
_entity.id
_entity.type
_entity.pdbx_description
1 polymer ?
#
loop_
_entity_poly.entity_id
_entity_poly.type
_entity_poly.pdbx_seq_one_letter_code
_entity_poly.pdbx_strand_id
1 'polypeptide(L)'
;MESKLRQLRRAMDSTTHKGEHFTEFQKMNIRKALHSDRREKPTKKPHKFVIFAISTFAICLLAFLVSTETWVRQDQNQIHGGTAGEWNIRHEYKVNQKMIFSILPDPYLKAGTPYGYIFSFQEPFNTYKGKELSISAFHKETGERIQVLPQQKIIEPSPGYSSLQRFTTTFTLPYEGLWKFEVYLDGKSYGDVVVSVAEKAKDDPITLPEDIPDFVQESDFDTIDWKRKAVEFGSRGIIGNENKSGVIGADMPSLNGQKWMWHLWGVENADLTIVGFHKESQTVHPILSNGMGWTIRAYGPNNGADAHTPSSVKFPKKGEWAILLYVDGALFDELIYDINE
;
A
#
# COMPACT_ATOMS: atom_id res chain seq x y z
N MET A 1 -32.12 38.26 -41.30
CA MET A 1 -32.24 37.04 -40.46
C MET A 1 -31.21 35.97 -40.86
N GLU A 2 -31.02 35.72 -42.17
CA GLU A 2 -29.98 34.79 -42.68
C GLU A 2 -28.54 35.13 -42.30
N SER A 3 -28.17 36.41 -42.22
CA SER A 3 -26.79 36.82 -41.87
C SER A 3 -26.41 36.42 -40.44
N LYS A 4 -27.35 36.57 -39.49
CA LYS A 4 -27.18 36.14 -38.09
C LYS A 4 -27.08 34.62 -37.97
N LEU A 5 -27.86 33.88 -38.76
CA LEU A 5 -27.78 32.41 -38.81
C LEU A 5 -26.44 31.92 -39.40
N ARG A 6 -25.89 32.59 -40.40
CA ARG A 6 -24.55 32.26 -40.94
C ARG A 6 -23.43 32.57 -39.93
N GLN A 7 -23.54 33.65 -39.17
CA GLN A 7 -22.56 33.98 -38.12
C GLN A 7 -22.59 32.96 -36.97
N LEU A 8 -23.78 32.56 -36.52
CA LEU A 8 -23.95 31.50 -35.51
C LEU A 8 -23.37 30.16 -35.96
N ARG A 9 -23.61 29.79 -37.23
CA ARG A 9 -23.08 28.55 -37.80
C ARG A 9 -21.55 28.56 -37.86
N ARG A 10 -20.94 29.68 -38.29
CA ARG A 10 -19.48 29.86 -38.28
C ARG A 10 -18.89 29.84 -36.87
N ALA A 11 -19.57 30.43 -35.89
CA ALA A 11 -19.13 30.42 -34.49
C ALA A 11 -19.16 29.00 -33.90
N MET A 12 -20.21 28.24 -34.16
CA MET A 12 -20.30 26.83 -33.75
C MET A 12 -19.24 25.95 -34.44
N ASP A 13 -18.99 26.18 -35.72
CA ASP A 13 -18.00 25.43 -36.50
C ASP A 13 -16.53 25.74 -36.12
N SER A 14 -16.29 26.83 -35.37
CA SER A 14 -14.98 27.29 -34.90
C SER A 14 -14.60 26.85 -33.49
N THR A 15 -15.47 26.09 -32.81
CA THR A 15 -15.18 25.55 -31.46
C THR A 15 -14.26 24.32 -31.55
N THR A 16 -13.43 24.10 -30.52
CA THR A 16 -12.45 23.00 -30.39
C THR A 16 -13.07 21.60 -30.26
N HIS A 17 -14.38 21.46 -30.47
CA HIS A 17 -15.16 20.24 -30.26
C HIS A 17 -15.68 19.63 -31.58
N LYS A 18 -14.79 19.39 -32.55
CA LYS A 18 -15.11 18.58 -33.74
C LYS A 18 -14.66 17.13 -33.54
N GLY A 19 -15.61 16.20 -33.62
CA GLY A 19 -15.39 14.75 -33.58
C GLY A 19 -16.65 13.98 -33.21
N GLU A 20 -16.70 12.67 -33.45
CA GLU A 20 -17.76 11.82 -32.90
C GLU A 20 -17.63 11.79 -31.36
N HIS A 21 -18.51 12.52 -30.68
CA HIS A 21 -18.46 12.72 -29.22
C HIS A 21 -18.91 11.53 -28.39
N PHE A 22 -19.36 10.46 -29.03
CA PHE A 22 -19.70 9.22 -28.36
C PHE A 22 -19.17 8.04 -29.15
N THR A 23 -18.39 7.18 -28.51
CA THR A 23 -18.08 5.87 -29.06
C THR A 23 -19.38 5.07 -29.21
N GLU A 24 -19.44 4.11 -30.14
CA GLU A 24 -20.61 3.23 -30.28
C GLU A 24 -20.96 2.55 -28.95
N PHE A 25 -19.97 2.30 -28.10
CA PHE A 25 -20.14 1.81 -26.74
C PHE A 25 -20.89 2.79 -25.83
N GLN A 26 -20.53 4.08 -25.86
CA GLN A 26 -21.24 5.12 -25.12
C GLN A 26 -22.66 5.34 -25.65
N LYS A 27 -22.86 5.31 -26.98
CA LYS A 27 -24.21 5.37 -27.59
C LYS A 27 -25.06 4.18 -27.16
N MET A 28 -24.47 2.98 -27.07
CA MET A 28 -25.15 1.78 -26.59
C MET A 28 -25.56 1.89 -25.11
N ASN A 29 -24.70 2.44 -24.26
CA ASN A 29 -25.01 2.64 -22.84
C ASN A 29 -26.12 3.68 -22.62
N ILE A 30 -26.13 4.76 -23.40
CA ILE A 30 -27.21 5.76 -23.38
C ILE A 30 -28.54 5.14 -23.83
N ARG A 31 -28.55 4.32 -24.89
CA ARG A 31 -29.75 3.60 -25.32
C ARG A 31 -30.25 2.61 -24.26
N LYS A 32 -29.35 1.93 -23.55
CA LYS A 32 -29.72 1.03 -22.43
C LYS A 32 -30.34 1.81 -21.26
N ALA A 33 -29.81 2.99 -20.93
CA ALA A 33 -30.33 3.84 -19.86
C ALA A 33 -31.69 4.47 -20.19
N LEU A 34 -31.96 4.81 -21.46
CA LEU A 34 -33.25 5.36 -21.89
C LEU A 34 -34.38 4.31 -21.92
N HIS A 35 -34.04 3.02 -21.96
CA HIS A 35 -35.01 1.92 -21.97
C HIS A 35 -35.21 1.27 -20.59
N SER A 36 -34.50 1.68 -19.54
CA SER A 36 -34.67 1.11 -18.19
C SER A 36 -35.84 1.71 -17.40
N ASP A 37 -36.34 2.90 -17.76
CA ASP A 37 -37.33 3.63 -16.92
C ASP A 37 -38.79 3.46 -17.32
N ARG A 38 -39.13 2.46 -18.14
CA ARG A 38 -40.53 2.06 -18.33
C ARG A 38 -40.66 0.54 -18.44
N ARG A 39 -40.79 -0.11 -17.28
CA ARG A 39 -41.57 -1.35 -17.11
C ARG A 39 -41.80 -1.60 -15.62
N GLU A 40 -43.02 -1.34 -15.18
CA GLU A 40 -43.58 -1.91 -13.95
C GLU A 40 -43.34 -3.43 -13.97
N LYS A 41 -42.73 -3.97 -12.90
CA LYS A 41 -42.52 -5.41 -12.73
C LYS A 41 -43.84 -6.06 -12.29
N PRO A 42 -44.42 -7.00 -13.04
CA PRO A 42 -45.43 -7.88 -12.47
C PRO A 42 -44.74 -8.93 -11.58
N THR A 43 -45.20 -9.05 -10.34
CA THR A 43 -44.76 -10.07 -9.39
C THR A 43 -45.13 -11.47 -9.91
N LYS A 44 -44.18 -12.17 -10.54
CA LYS A 44 -44.30 -13.61 -10.82
C LYS A 44 -43.34 -14.37 -9.91
N LYS A 45 -43.90 -15.30 -9.13
CA LYS A 45 -43.14 -16.25 -8.30
C LYS A 45 -42.14 -17.02 -9.17
N PRO A 46 -40.91 -17.28 -8.70
CA PRO A 46 -39.91 -17.98 -9.48
C PRO A 46 -40.35 -19.41 -9.79
N HIS A 47 -40.16 -19.81 -11.06
CA HIS A 47 -40.46 -21.15 -11.55
C HIS A 47 -39.54 -22.17 -10.86
N LYS A 48 -40.10 -23.29 -10.37
CA LYS A 48 -39.39 -24.28 -9.52
C LYS A 48 -38.06 -24.79 -10.12
N PHE A 49 -37.92 -24.77 -11.44
CA PHE A 49 -36.69 -25.17 -12.14
C PHE A 49 -35.51 -24.18 -11.96
N VAL A 50 -35.76 -22.89 -11.72
CA VAL A 50 -34.70 -21.88 -11.49
C VAL A 50 -34.07 -22.07 -10.10
N ILE A 51 -34.86 -22.53 -9.12
CA ILE A 51 -34.36 -22.85 -7.77
C ILE A 51 -33.41 -24.04 -7.83
N PHE A 52 -33.72 -25.06 -8.64
CA PHE A 52 -32.83 -26.20 -8.82
C PHE A 52 -31.51 -25.81 -9.49
N ALA A 53 -31.53 -25.02 -10.58
CA ALA A 53 -30.32 -24.61 -11.28
C ALA A 53 -29.37 -23.75 -10.44
N ILE A 54 -29.90 -22.84 -9.60
CA ILE A 54 -29.09 -22.01 -8.69
C ILE A 54 -28.47 -22.86 -7.57
N SER A 55 -29.21 -23.87 -7.06
CA SER A 55 -28.67 -24.78 -6.04
C SER A 55 -27.52 -25.65 -6.55
N THR A 56 -27.59 -26.13 -7.81
CA THR A 56 -26.51 -26.93 -8.40
C THR A 56 -25.28 -26.08 -8.66
N PHE A 57 -25.45 -24.82 -9.10
CA PHE A 57 -24.34 -23.90 -9.32
C PHE A 57 -23.62 -23.51 -8.02
N ALA A 58 -24.37 -23.32 -6.92
CA ALA A 58 -23.81 -23.06 -5.60
C ALA A 58 -23.04 -24.27 -5.04
N ILE A 59 -23.55 -25.49 -5.24
CA ILE A 59 -22.85 -26.74 -4.85
C ILE A 59 -21.59 -26.94 -5.68
N CYS A 60 -21.60 -26.66 -6.98
CA CYS A 60 -20.41 -26.70 -7.83
C CYS A 60 -19.38 -25.63 -7.44
N LEU A 61 -19.81 -24.42 -7.06
CA LEU A 61 -18.91 -23.37 -6.55
C LEU A 61 -18.27 -23.75 -5.21
N LEU A 62 -19.02 -24.36 -4.30
CA LEU A 62 -18.49 -24.89 -3.04
C LEU A 62 -17.53 -26.07 -3.29
N ALA A 63 -17.84 -26.98 -4.22
CA ALA A 63 -16.92 -28.05 -4.59
C ALA A 63 -15.64 -27.53 -5.28
N PHE A 64 -15.73 -26.43 -6.03
CA PHE A 64 -14.59 -25.75 -6.64
C PHE A 64 -13.71 -25.00 -5.62
N LEU A 65 -14.33 -24.42 -4.58
CA LEU A 65 -13.59 -23.80 -3.47
C LEU A 65 -12.92 -24.86 -2.58
N VAL A 66 -13.60 -25.99 -2.31
CA VAL A 66 -12.99 -27.11 -1.58
C VAL A 66 -11.88 -27.78 -2.41
N SER A 67 -12.03 -27.88 -3.74
CA SER A 67 -10.99 -28.46 -4.58
C SER A 67 -9.75 -27.57 -4.73
N THR A 68 -9.93 -26.23 -4.78
CA THR A 68 -8.80 -25.29 -4.76
C THR A 68 -8.09 -25.26 -3.41
N GLU A 69 -8.79 -25.42 -2.28
CA GLU A 69 -8.13 -25.61 -0.98
C GLU A 69 -7.40 -26.96 -0.87
N THR A 70 -7.93 -28.03 -1.48
CA THR A 70 -7.21 -29.32 -1.51
C THR A 70 -6.00 -29.31 -2.45
N TRP A 71 -6.03 -28.58 -3.57
CA TRP A 71 -4.87 -28.41 -4.46
C TRP A 71 -3.80 -27.50 -3.84
N VAL A 72 -4.18 -26.44 -3.13
CA VAL A 72 -3.25 -25.62 -2.34
C VAL A 72 -2.64 -26.43 -1.18
N ARG A 73 -3.39 -27.37 -0.59
CA ARG A 73 -2.85 -28.33 0.41
C ARG A 73 -1.98 -29.44 -0.20
N GLN A 74 -2.20 -29.83 -1.45
CA GLN A 74 -1.47 -30.95 -2.05
C GLN A 74 -0.09 -30.55 -2.57
N ASP A 75 0.10 -29.29 -2.97
CA ASP A 75 1.43 -28.73 -3.30
C ASP A 75 2.30 -28.44 -2.06
N GLN A 76 1.72 -28.43 -0.84
CA GLN A 76 2.50 -28.43 0.40
C GLN A 76 3.13 -29.80 0.73
N ASN A 77 2.75 -30.89 0.03
CA ASN A 77 3.24 -32.24 0.32
C ASN A 77 4.47 -32.68 -0.49
N GLN A 78 5.13 -31.77 -1.21
CA GLN A 78 6.52 -31.96 -1.66
C GLN A 78 7.49 -31.03 -0.91
N ILE A 79 7.30 -30.92 0.40
CA ILE A 79 8.37 -30.45 1.30
C ILE A 79 9.37 -31.61 1.45
N HIS A 80 10.47 -31.56 0.72
CA HIS A 80 11.69 -32.28 1.05
C HIS A 80 12.76 -31.25 1.43
N GLY A 81 12.79 -30.89 2.72
CA GLY A 81 13.88 -30.14 3.33
C GLY A 81 13.44 -28.97 4.20
N GLY A 82 12.89 -29.25 5.40
CA GLY A 82 12.63 -28.22 6.41
C GLY A 82 11.67 -28.67 7.51
N THR A 83 12.02 -29.70 8.30
CA THR A 83 11.23 -30.10 9.47
C THR A 83 11.67 -29.39 10.75
N ALA A 84 10.66 -28.90 11.49
CA ALA A 84 10.66 -28.46 12.90
C ALA A 84 11.47 -27.19 13.25
N GLY A 85 10.80 -26.03 13.26
CA GLY A 85 11.33 -24.77 13.82
C GLY A 85 11.09 -23.54 12.96
N GLU A 86 9.86 -23.34 12.47
CA GLU A 86 9.51 -22.33 11.45
C GLU A 86 10.00 -20.89 11.75
N TRP A 87 10.21 -20.58 13.02
CA TRP A 87 10.59 -19.25 13.54
C TRP A 87 11.85 -19.24 14.39
N ASN A 88 12.63 -20.32 14.41
CA ASN A 88 13.92 -20.30 15.12
C ASN A 88 14.93 -19.48 14.31
N ILE A 89 15.68 -18.61 15.00
CA ILE A 89 16.74 -17.82 14.38
C ILE A 89 17.70 -18.77 13.66
N ARG A 90 17.87 -18.52 12.35
CA ARG A 90 18.67 -19.35 11.47
C ARG A 90 19.11 -18.51 10.28
N HIS A 91 20.42 -18.36 10.14
CA HIS A 91 21.00 -17.59 9.07
C HIS A 91 21.40 -18.45 7.87
N GLU A 92 21.04 -19.75 7.89
CA GLU A 92 21.39 -20.72 6.88
C GLU A 92 20.14 -21.49 6.45
N TYR A 93 20.02 -21.70 5.14
CA TYR A 93 19.04 -22.61 4.55
C TYR A 93 19.76 -23.86 4.04
N LYS A 94 19.33 -25.02 4.50
CA LYS A 94 19.95 -26.32 4.19
C LYS A 94 18.91 -27.28 3.62
N VAL A 95 19.27 -27.97 2.55
CA VAL A 95 18.50 -29.08 1.99
C VAL A 95 19.40 -30.32 2.05
N ASN A 96 18.91 -31.40 2.66
CA ASN A 96 19.68 -32.63 2.89
C ASN A 96 21.05 -32.34 3.54
N GLN A 97 21.07 -31.50 4.58
CA GLN A 97 22.27 -31.02 5.31
C GLN A 97 23.27 -30.20 4.48
N LYS A 98 23.05 -30.04 3.17
CA LYS A 98 23.85 -29.18 2.31
C LYS A 98 23.34 -27.74 2.38
N MET A 99 24.22 -26.79 2.68
CA MET A 99 23.91 -25.36 2.63
C MET A 99 23.59 -24.96 1.19
N ILE A 100 22.42 -24.36 1.00
CA ILE A 100 21.94 -23.85 -0.29
C ILE A 100 22.20 -22.35 -0.38
N PHE A 101 21.85 -21.62 0.68
CA PHE A 101 22.27 -20.23 0.87
C PHE A 101 22.33 -19.88 2.35
N SER A 102 22.96 -18.76 2.64
CA SER A 102 22.97 -18.13 3.96
C SER A 102 22.78 -16.63 3.84
N ILE A 103 22.47 -15.99 4.96
CA ILE A 103 22.46 -14.54 5.10
C ILE A 103 23.48 -14.12 6.14
N LEU A 104 24.18 -13.03 5.87
CA LEU A 104 25.00 -12.30 6.84
C LEU A 104 24.34 -10.95 7.07
N PRO A 105 23.43 -10.84 8.07
CA PRO A 105 22.90 -9.56 8.48
C PRO A 105 23.95 -8.75 9.26
N ASP A 106 23.71 -7.45 9.39
CA ASP A 106 24.46 -6.63 10.33
C ASP A 106 24.26 -7.14 11.78
N PRO A 107 25.33 -7.30 12.58
CA PRO A 107 25.21 -7.79 13.96
C PRO A 107 24.44 -6.83 14.89
N TYR A 108 24.25 -5.57 14.48
CA TYR A 108 23.52 -4.56 15.23
C TYR A 108 22.19 -4.19 14.57
N LEU A 109 21.58 -5.12 13.82
CA LEU A 109 20.26 -4.93 13.21
C LEU A 109 19.25 -4.33 14.19
N LYS A 110 18.78 -3.13 13.86
CA LYS A 110 17.73 -2.40 14.59
C LYS A 110 16.56 -2.08 13.68
N ALA A 111 15.37 -2.04 14.26
CA ALA A 111 14.18 -1.57 13.56
C ALA A 111 14.35 -0.13 13.04
N GLY A 112 13.70 0.20 11.92
CA GLY A 112 13.65 1.55 11.36
C GLY A 112 14.97 2.10 10.79
N THR A 113 16.05 1.31 10.78
CA THR A 113 17.35 1.71 10.22
C THR A 113 17.66 0.88 8.97
N PRO A 114 18.12 1.51 7.86
CA PRO A 114 18.53 0.77 6.67
C PRO A 114 19.83 0.00 6.94
N TYR A 115 19.84 -1.29 6.63
CA TYR A 115 21.04 -2.12 6.71
C TYR A 115 21.35 -2.79 5.37
N GLY A 116 22.64 -3.01 5.12
CA GLY A 116 23.11 -3.86 4.04
C GLY A 116 23.06 -5.33 4.47
N TYR A 117 22.54 -6.18 3.60
CA TYR A 117 22.45 -7.63 3.79
C TYR A 117 23.27 -8.32 2.72
N ILE A 118 23.99 -9.37 3.12
CA ILE A 118 24.69 -10.24 2.18
C ILE A 118 23.99 -11.59 2.17
N PHE A 119 23.39 -11.93 1.02
CA PHE A 119 22.92 -13.28 0.74
C PHE A 119 24.05 -14.04 0.02
N SER A 120 24.44 -15.17 0.58
CA SER A 120 25.52 -16.02 0.04
C SER A 120 24.96 -17.31 -0.53
N PHE A 121 24.78 -17.32 -1.85
CA PHE A 121 24.24 -18.45 -2.60
C PHE A 121 25.34 -19.44 -2.99
N GLN A 122 25.12 -20.73 -2.76
CA GLN A 122 26.17 -21.77 -2.87
C GLN A 122 26.19 -22.51 -4.22
N GLU A 123 25.18 -22.36 -5.08
CA GLU A 123 25.16 -23.06 -6.36
C GLU A 123 25.98 -22.32 -7.43
N PRO A 124 26.39 -22.99 -8.53
CA PRO A 124 27.08 -22.33 -9.63
C PRO A 124 26.23 -21.25 -10.30
N PHE A 125 26.87 -20.22 -10.85
CA PHE A 125 26.16 -19.08 -11.48
C PHE A 125 25.13 -19.49 -12.54
N ASN A 126 25.42 -20.54 -13.32
CA ASN A 126 24.51 -21.05 -14.35
C ASN A 126 23.15 -21.52 -13.81
N THR A 127 23.04 -21.83 -12.52
CA THR A 127 21.76 -22.13 -11.87
C THR A 127 20.86 -20.91 -11.78
N TYR A 128 21.45 -19.72 -11.67
CA TYR A 128 20.78 -18.44 -11.44
C TYR A 128 20.66 -17.60 -12.71
N LYS A 129 21.60 -17.74 -13.65
CA LYS A 129 21.68 -16.92 -14.86
C LYS A 129 20.36 -16.91 -15.64
N GLY A 130 19.83 -15.71 -15.84
CA GLY A 130 18.61 -15.44 -16.59
C GLY A 130 17.31 -15.53 -15.79
N LYS A 131 17.35 -16.02 -14.55
CA LYS A 131 16.20 -16.09 -13.65
C LYS A 131 15.94 -14.76 -12.95
N GLU A 132 14.73 -14.60 -12.43
CA GLU A 132 14.31 -13.45 -11.62
C GLU A 132 14.41 -13.78 -10.12
N LEU A 133 15.29 -13.08 -9.42
CA LEU A 133 15.41 -13.13 -7.96
C LEU A 133 14.46 -12.13 -7.32
N SER A 134 13.77 -12.52 -6.27
CA SER A 134 13.07 -11.58 -5.38
C SER A 134 13.11 -12.08 -3.93
N ILE A 135 12.95 -11.15 -2.98
CA ILE A 135 13.00 -11.46 -1.55
C ILE A 135 11.82 -10.76 -0.87
N SER A 136 11.05 -11.53 -0.11
CA SER A 136 10.02 -11.02 0.81
C SER A 136 10.50 -11.15 2.24
N ALA A 137 10.17 -10.19 3.09
CA ALA A 137 10.36 -10.25 4.54
C ALA A 137 9.00 -10.39 5.21
N PHE A 138 8.85 -11.37 6.10
CA PHE A 138 7.63 -11.64 6.85
C PHE A 138 7.87 -11.51 8.35
N HIS A 139 7.14 -10.61 9.00
CA HIS A 139 7.27 -10.37 10.42
C HIS A 139 6.39 -11.31 11.24
N LYS A 140 6.95 -11.94 12.27
CA LYS A 140 6.25 -12.96 13.06
C LYS A 140 5.01 -12.43 13.78
N GLU A 141 5.12 -11.27 14.42
CA GLU A 141 4.08 -10.79 15.36
C GLU A 141 3.02 -9.96 14.67
N THR A 142 3.42 -9.10 13.73
CA THR A 142 2.47 -8.25 13.00
C THR A 142 1.83 -8.97 11.80
N GLY A 143 2.45 -10.05 11.32
CA GLY A 143 2.06 -10.69 10.06
C GLY A 143 2.32 -9.82 8.83
N GLU A 144 3.07 -8.72 8.95
CA GLU A 144 3.39 -7.88 7.81
C GLU A 144 4.33 -8.61 6.84
N ARG A 145 4.04 -8.48 5.55
CA ARG A 145 4.89 -8.98 4.46
C ARG A 145 5.35 -7.82 3.58
N ILE A 146 6.64 -7.61 3.49
CA ILE A 146 7.27 -6.53 2.71
C ILE A 146 8.11 -7.13 1.59
N GLN A 147 7.98 -6.62 0.37
CA GLN A 147 8.88 -6.98 -0.72
C GLN A 147 10.17 -6.14 -0.61
N VAL A 148 11.18 -6.71 0.04
CA VAL A 148 12.46 -6.04 0.32
C VAL A 148 13.45 -6.09 -0.84
N LEU A 149 13.26 -7.03 -1.77
CA LEU A 149 13.91 -7.03 -3.08
C LEU A 149 12.84 -7.30 -4.16
N PRO A 150 12.54 -6.31 -5.02
CA PRO A 150 11.66 -6.54 -6.17
C PRO A 150 12.28 -7.56 -7.13
N GLN A 151 11.47 -8.07 -8.07
CA GLN A 151 11.96 -9.02 -9.07
C GLN A 151 13.10 -8.39 -9.89
N GLN A 152 14.27 -9.02 -9.82
CA GLN A 152 15.48 -8.59 -10.51
C GLN A 152 16.05 -9.75 -11.31
N LYS A 153 16.29 -9.53 -12.61
CA LYS A 153 16.92 -10.52 -13.47
C LYS A 153 18.41 -10.64 -13.18
N ILE A 154 18.86 -11.87 -12.97
CA ILE A 154 20.26 -12.20 -12.69
C ILE A 154 21.01 -12.35 -14.01
N ILE A 155 21.88 -11.41 -14.36
CA ILE A 155 22.62 -11.43 -15.63
C ILE A 155 24.12 -11.67 -15.45
N GLU A 156 24.66 -11.40 -14.27
CA GLU A 156 26.08 -11.52 -13.92
C GLU A 156 26.25 -12.08 -12.49
N PRO A 157 27.40 -12.72 -12.19
CA PRO A 157 27.72 -13.15 -10.84
C PRO A 157 28.00 -11.94 -9.92
N SER A 158 28.13 -12.18 -8.61
CA SER A 158 28.59 -11.15 -7.68
C SER A 158 30.01 -10.68 -8.06
N PRO A 159 30.31 -9.36 -8.02
CA PRO A 159 31.62 -8.83 -8.38
C PRO A 159 32.77 -9.49 -7.60
N GLY A 160 33.72 -10.10 -8.32
CA GLY A 160 34.86 -10.81 -7.72
C GLY A 160 34.56 -12.26 -7.29
N TYR A 161 33.39 -12.80 -7.64
CA TYR A 161 32.96 -14.16 -7.27
C TYR A 161 32.49 -14.94 -8.51
N SER A 162 32.51 -16.27 -8.40
CA SER A 162 32.13 -17.19 -9.48
C SER A 162 30.61 -17.44 -9.58
N SER A 163 29.86 -16.97 -8.60
CA SER A 163 28.40 -17.08 -8.46
C SER A 163 27.85 -15.91 -7.64
N LEU A 164 26.66 -16.07 -7.08
CA LEU A 164 26.02 -15.09 -6.19
C LEU A 164 26.47 -15.24 -4.73
N GLN A 165 27.74 -15.58 -4.48
CA GLN A 165 28.25 -15.79 -3.12
C GLN A 165 28.21 -14.52 -2.25
N ARG A 166 28.10 -13.33 -2.86
CA ARG A 166 27.94 -12.04 -2.15
C ARG A 166 26.91 -11.18 -2.85
N PHE A 167 25.67 -11.65 -2.89
CA PHE A 167 24.57 -10.84 -3.38
C PHE A 167 24.19 -9.83 -2.29
N THR A 168 24.41 -8.55 -2.55
CA THR A 168 24.14 -7.47 -1.59
C THR A 168 22.81 -6.79 -1.91
N THR A 169 22.01 -6.53 -0.89
CA THR A 169 20.82 -5.67 -0.98
C THR A 169 20.70 -4.84 0.29
N THR A 170 20.10 -3.66 0.21
CA THR A 170 19.89 -2.77 1.35
C THR A 170 18.41 -2.53 1.51
N PHE A 171 17.90 -2.67 2.73
CA PHE A 171 16.51 -2.37 3.06
C PHE A 171 16.35 -2.08 4.55
N THR A 172 15.22 -1.46 4.89
CA THR A 172 14.83 -1.15 6.26
C THR A 172 13.76 -2.12 6.72
N LEU A 173 13.90 -2.66 7.94
CA LEU A 173 12.84 -3.43 8.59
C LEU A 173 12.14 -2.54 9.62
N PRO A 174 10.81 -2.38 9.57
CA PRO A 174 10.11 -1.40 10.39
C PRO A 174 9.92 -1.81 11.85
N TYR A 175 10.08 -3.09 12.19
CA TYR A 175 9.86 -3.59 13.55
C TYR A 175 11.04 -4.40 14.04
N GLU A 176 11.18 -4.41 15.36
CA GLU A 176 11.99 -5.39 16.07
C GLU A 176 11.35 -6.77 16.01
N GLY A 177 12.05 -7.77 16.54
CA GLY A 177 11.55 -9.13 16.62
C GLY A 177 12.00 -10.00 15.44
N LEU A 178 11.27 -11.09 15.22
CA LEU A 178 11.67 -12.13 14.27
C LEU A 178 11.12 -11.87 12.88
N TRP A 179 12.02 -11.84 11.91
CA TRP A 179 11.70 -11.69 10.50
C TRP A 179 12.15 -12.92 9.72
N LYS A 180 11.24 -13.48 8.91
CA LYS A 180 11.55 -14.54 7.96
C LYS A 180 11.77 -13.94 6.59
N PHE A 181 12.95 -14.13 6.00
CA PHE A 181 13.21 -13.75 4.61
C PHE A 181 12.98 -14.94 3.71
N GLU A 182 12.05 -14.79 2.77
CA GLU A 182 11.68 -15.80 1.78
C GLU A 182 12.29 -15.39 0.44
N VAL A 183 13.16 -16.25 -0.09
CA VAL A 183 13.86 -16.03 -1.36
C VAL A 183 13.11 -16.78 -2.46
N TYR A 184 12.90 -16.11 -3.59
CA TYR A 184 12.21 -16.66 -4.75
C TYR A 184 13.07 -16.57 -6.02
N LEU A 185 13.01 -17.61 -6.84
CA LEU A 185 13.56 -17.62 -8.21
C LEU A 185 12.44 -17.90 -9.21
N ASP A 186 12.22 -17.00 -10.17
CA ASP A 186 11.12 -17.05 -11.15
C ASP A 186 9.74 -17.22 -10.46
N GLY A 187 9.56 -16.54 -9.34
CA GLY A 187 8.35 -16.62 -8.50
C GLY A 187 8.18 -17.93 -7.71
N LYS A 188 9.09 -18.89 -7.85
CA LYS A 188 9.08 -20.16 -7.08
C LYS A 188 9.93 -20.02 -5.82
N SER A 189 9.44 -20.57 -4.71
CA SER A 189 10.18 -20.58 -3.44
C SER A 189 11.52 -21.29 -3.62
N TYR A 190 12.60 -20.61 -3.27
CA TYR A 190 13.96 -21.13 -3.29
C TYR A 190 14.40 -21.60 -1.89
N GLY A 191 13.94 -20.88 -0.86
CA GLY A 191 14.14 -21.20 0.54
C GLY A 191 14.00 -19.95 1.39
N ASP A 192 14.19 -20.09 2.69
CA ASP A 192 13.98 -19.01 3.65
C ASP A 192 15.04 -19.01 4.75
N VAL A 193 15.14 -17.91 5.49
CA VAL A 193 16.00 -17.71 6.68
C VAL A 193 15.23 -16.90 7.72
N VAL A 194 15.60 -16.99 9.00
CA VAL A 194 14.97 -16.21 10.07
C VAL A 194 16.03 -15.42 10.81
N VAL A 195 15.83 -14.11 10.90
CA VAL A 195 16.71 -13.16 11.57
C VAL A 195 15.98 -12.50 12.75
N SER A 196 16.73 -12.07 13.74
CA SER A 196 16.22 -11.25 14.85
C SER A 196 16.66 -9.81 14.65
N VAL A 197 15.73 -8.88 14.83
CA VAL A 197 15.95 -7.43 14.78
C VAL A 197 15.74 -6.87 16.17
N ALA A 198 16.64 -6.02 16.63
CA ALA A 198 16.53 -5.38 17.94
C ALA A 198 15.61 -4.14 17.89
N GLU A 199 15.07 -3.77 19.05
CA GLU A 199 14.41 -2.47 19.25
C GLU A 199 15.35 -1.34 18.80
N LYS A 200 14.76 -0.35 18.14
CA LYS A 200 15.42 0.94 17.99
C LYS A 200 15.43 1.61 19.37
N ALA A 201 16.57 2.14 19.81
CA ALA A 201 16.58 2.84 21.09
C ALA A 201 15.68 4.07 20.98
N LYS A 202 14.95 4.40 22.06
CA LYS A 202 14.02 5.56 22.07
C LYS A 202 14.70 6.90 21.76
N ASP A 203 16.01 6.97 21.95
CA ASP A 203 16.83 8.16 21.69
C ASP A 203 17.59 8.08 20.35
N ASP A 204 17.43 7.00 19.55
CA ASP A 204 18.03 6.92 18.22
C ASP A 204 17.30 7.91 17.27
N PRO A 205 18.03 8.74 16.50
CA PRO A 205 17.44 9.74 15.59
C PRO A 205 16.41 9.12 14.64
N ILE A 206 15.31 9.82 14.37
CA ILE A 206 14.29 9.34 13.43
C ILE A 206 14.88 9.28 12.03
N THR A 207 14.76 8.13 11.37
CA THR A 207 15.25 7.97 10.00
C THR A 207 14.19 8.49 9.03
N LEU A 208 14.50 9.58 8.33
CA LEU A 208 13.61 10.12 7.29
C LEU A 208 13.79 9.37 5.96
N PRO A 209 12.70 9.07 5.21
CA PRO A 209 12.78 8.54 3.86
C PRO A 209 13.56 9.47 2.92
N GLU A 210 14.34 8.91 1.99
CA GLU A 210 15.16 9.70 1.05
C GLU A 210 14.34 10.63 0.15
N ASP A 211 13.07 10.32 -0.08
CA ASP A 211 12.15 11.07 -0.94
C ASP A 211 11.21 12.01 -0.16
N ILE A 212 11.39 12.17 1.15
CA ILE A 212 10.61 13.12 1.94
C ILE A 212 10.95 14.57 1.55
N PRO A 213 10.00 15.52 1.59
CA PRO A 213 10.31 16.91 1.28
C PRO A 213 11.30 17.53 2.27
N ASP A 214 12.29 18.28 1.76
CA ASP A 214 13.40 18.87 2.54
C ASP A 214 12.97 19.79 3.70
N PHE A 215 11.75 20.32 3.67
CA PHE A 215 11.22 21.16 4.75
C PHE A 215 10.72 20.36 5.95
N VAL A 216 10.58 19.03 5.84
CA VAL A 216 10.25 18.14 6.95
C VAL A 216 11.52 17.83 7.73
N GLN A 217 11.55 18.17 9.00
CA GLN A 217 12.72 18.04 9.85
C GLN A 217 12.48 17.01 10.96
N GLU A 218 13.55 16.36 11.43
CA GLU A 218 13.47 15.40 12.55
C GLU A 218 12.84 16.04 13.81
N SER A 219 13.11 17.32 14.04
CA SER A 219 12.55 18.08 15.17
C SER A 219 11.03 18.22 15.15
N ASP A 220 10.38 18.07 13.98
CA ASP A 220 8.92 18.16 13.87
C ASP A 220 8.24 16.97 14.57
N PHE A 221 8.95 15.87 14.77
CA PHE A 221 8.43 14.68 15.43
C PHE A 221 8.67 14.68 16.95
N ASP A 222 9.64 15.46 17.44
CA ASP A 222 9.97 15.58 18.86
C ASP A 222 8.86 16.31 19.65
N THR A 223 8.08 17.15 18.96
CA THR A 223 7.05 18.00 19.58
C THR A 223 5.65 17.38 19.60
N ILE A 224 5.49 16.16 19.10
CA ILE A 224 4.18 15.52 18.95
C ILE A 224 3.53 15.27 20.32
N ASP A 225 2.39 15.93 20.56
CA ASP A 225 1.56 15.67 21.73
C ASP A 225 0.58 14.51 21.47
N TRP A 226 1.05 13.28 21.73
CA TRP A 226 0.24 12.06 21.59
C TRP A 226 -1.05 12.03 22.41
N LYS A 227 -1.19 12.89 23.43
CA LYS A 227 -2.42 12.99 24.24
C LYS A 227 -3.49 13.84 23.56
N ARG A 228 -3.11 14.71 22.64
CA ARG A 228 -4.01 15.58 21.88
C ARG A 228 -4.61 14.81 20.70
N LYS A 229 -5.53 13.88 21.00
CA LYS A 229 -6.27 13.13 19.99
C LYS A 229 -7.13 14.05 19.14
N ALA A 230 -7.17 13.79 17.84
CA ALA A 230 -8.14 14.39 16.94
C ALA A 230 -9.55 13.97 17.39
N VAL A 231 -10.47 14.93 17.47
CA VAL A 231 -11.83 14.72 17.97
C VAL A 231 -12.84 15.07 16.91
N GLU A 232 -14.01 14.43 16.95
CA GLU A 232 -15.12 14.78 16.09
C GLU A 232 -15.66 16.17 16.47
N PHE A 233 -15.87 17.03 15.48
CA PHE A 233 -16.50 18.34 15.65
C PHE A 233 -17.42 18.70 14.47
N GLY A 234 -18.31 19.66 14.70
CA GLY A 234 -19.33 20.08 13.74
C GLY A 234 -20.42 19.00 13.51
N SER A 235 -21.18 19.14 12.43
CA SER A 235 -22.33 18.26 12.13
C SER A 235 -22.09 17.30 10.96
N ARG A 236 -20.85 17.21 10.45
CA ARG A 236 -20.49 16.48 9.22
C ARG A 236 -19.49 15.34 9.44
N GLY A 237 -19.27 14.93 10.69
CA GLY A 237 -18.32 13.86 11.02
C GLY A 237 -16.87 14.23 10.72
N ILE A 238 -16.49 15.50 10.93
CA ILE A 238 -15.10 15.94 10.76
C ILE A 238 -14.34 15.56 12.03
N ILE A 239 -13.28 14.78 11.90
CA ILE A 239 -12.39 14.44 13.02
C ILE A 239 -11.08 15.19 12.85
N GLY A 240 -10.71 16.03 13.82
CA GLY A 240 -9.51 16.86 13.72
C GLY A 240 -9.32 17.81 14.90
N ASN A 241 -8.67 18.94 14.62
CA ASN A 241 -8.54 20.09 15.51
C ASN A 241 -9.50 21.19 15.04
N GLU A 242 -10.53 21.46 15.85
CA GLU A 242 -11.55 22.47 15.53
C GLU A 242 -10.91 23.85 15.21
N ASN A 243 -11.45 24.52 14.19
CA ASN A 243 -10.98 25.81 13.65
C ASN A 243 -9.57 25.80 13.05
N LYS A 244 -8.99 24.63 12.75
CA LYS A 244 -7.66 24.54 12.16
C LYS A 244 -7.58 23.51 11.04
N SER A 245 -7.77 22.24 11.34
CA SER A 245 -7.76 21.18 10.33
C SER A 245 -8.60 19.97 10.74
N GLY A 246 -9.07 19.20 9.75
CA GLY A 246 -9.79 17.97 10.04
C GLY A 246 -10.13 17.16 8.81
N VAL A 247 -10.59 15.94 9.05
CA VAL A 247 -10.83 14.95 8.00
C VAL A 247 -12.23 14.36 8.13
N ILE A 248 -12.95 14.28 7.01
CA ILE A 248 -14.11 13.39 6.88
C ILE A 248 -13.63 12.04 6.35
N GLY A 249 -14.09 10.94 6.97
CA GLY A 249 -13.74 9.56 6.63
C GLY A 249 -12.62 8.95 7.48
N ALA A 250 -12.13 9.68 8.49
CA ALA A 250 -11.12 9.21 9.44
C ALA A 250 -11.70 8.32 10.56
N ASP A 251 -13.03 8.22 10.66
CA ASP A 251 -13.77 7.31 11.54
C ASP A 251 -13.74 5.84 11.08
N MET A 252 -13.41 5.63 9.80
CA MET A 252 -13.22 4.31 9.19
C MET A 252 -11.82 4.18 8.57
N PRO A 253 -10.74 4.36 9.35
CA PRO A 253 -9.40 4.28 8.79
C PRO A 253 -9.11 2.83 8.41
N SER A 254 -8.78 2.57 7.14
CA SER A 254 -8.55 1.21 6.65
C SER A 254 -7.11 0.96 6.20
N LEU A 255 -6.55 -0.20 6.55
CA LEU A 255 -5.33 -0.74 5.94
C LEU A 255 -5.49 -1.05 4.43
N ASN A 256 -6.72 -1.21 3.95
CA ASN A 256 -7.03 -1.51 2.55
C ASN A 256 -7.31 -0.27 1.69
N GLY A 257 -7.01 0.92 2.23
CA GLY A 257 -7.18 2.19 1.54
C GLY A 257 -8.58 2.78 1.72
N GLN A 258 -8.65 4.05 2.08
CA GLN A 258 -9.91 4.76 2.36
C GLN A 258 -9.90 6.16 1.74
N LYS A 259 -11.07 6.67 1.35
CA LYS A 259 -11.20 8.06 0.90
C LYS A 259 -11.34 8.99 2.09
N TRP A 260 -10.42 9.92 2.20
CA TRP A 260 -10.42 11.00 3.17
C TRP A 260 -10.66 12.32 2.47
N MET A 261 -11.38 13.23 3.12
CA MET A 261 -11.52 14.61 2.65
C MET A 261 -10.93 15.55 3.71
N TRP A 262 -9.82 16.18 3.33
CA TRP A 262 -9.08 17.13 4.15
C TRP A 262 -9.77 18.48 4.14
N HIS A 263 -9.84 19.13 5.29
CA HIS A 263 -10.42 20.45 5.51
C HIS A 263 -9.41 21.31 6.25
N LEU A 264 -9.16 22.52 5.75
CA LEU A 264 -8.24 23.48 6.33
C LEU A 264 -8.96 24.81 6.55
N TRP A 265 -8.83 25.37 7.75
CA TRP A 265 -9.37 26.69 8.12
C TRP A 265 -8.26 27.72 8.18
N GLY A 266 -8.53 28.94 7.73
CA GLY A 266 -7.55 30.02 7.64
C GLY A 266 -6.54 29.83 6.50
N VAL A 267 -6.80 28.89 5.58
CA VAL A 267 -5.93 28.56 4.44
C VAL A 267 -6.76 28.63 3.16
N GLU A 268 -6.26 29.35 2.15
CA GLU A 268 -6.88 29.40 0.82
C GLU A 268 -6.34 28.24 -0.06
N ASN A 269 -6.12 28.48 -1.36
CA ASN A 269 -5.57 27.46 -2.25
C ASN A 269 -4.09 27.24 -1.93
N ALA A 270 -3.74 26.05 -1.45
CA ALA A 270 -2.40 25.73 -1.00
C ALA A 270 -1.98 24.31 -1.35
N ASP A 271 -0.66 24.09 -1.40
CA ASP A 271 -0.09 22.75 -1.43
C ASP A 271 -0.13 22.16 -0.02
N LEU A 272 -0.81 21.01 0.11
CA LEU A 272 -0.96 20.27 1.34
C LEU A 272 -0.06 19.03 1.28
N THR A 273 0.99 19.02 2.09
CA THR A 273 1.87 17.86 2.28
C THR A 273 1.46 17.11 3.54
N ILE A 274 1.33 15.79 3.43
CA ILE A 274 0.77 14.93 4.47
C ILE A 274 1.81 13.86 4.82
N VAL A 275 2.32 13.90 6.04
CA VAL A 275 3.35 13.00 6.55
C VAL A 275 2.77 12.15 7.68
N GLY A 276 2.76 10.83 7.50
CA GLY A 276 2.31 9.90 8.54
C GLY A 276 3.48 9.40 9.38
N PHE A 277 3.41 9.58 10.69
CA PHE A 277 4.39 9.08 11.66
C PHE A 277 3.75 8.07 12.62
N HIS A 278 4.30 6.85 12.66
CA HIS A 278 3.77 5.79 13.51
C HIS A 278 4.51 5.72 14.85
N LYS A 279 3.76 5.85 15.95
CA LYS A 279 4.28 5.99 17.31
C LYS A 279 5.22 4.86 17.72
N GLU A 280 4.79 3.62 17.57
CA GLU A 280 5.50 2.47 18.15
C GLU A 280 6.79 2.18 17.38
N SER A 281 6.71 2.17 16.05
CA SER A 281 7.88 1.87 15.20
C SER A 281 8.80 3.06 14.96
N GLN A 282 8.38 4.29 15.30
CA GLN A 282 9.11 5.53 15.02
C GLN A 282 9.50 5.63 13.52
N THR A 283 8.55 5.33 12.61
CA THR A 283 8.77 5.36 11.15
C THR A 283 7.85 6.35 10.47
N VAL A 284 8.38 7.00 9.44
CA VAL A 284 7.69 8.01 8.62
C VAL A 284 7.26 7.38 7.29
N HIS A 285 6.01 7.60 6.89
CA HIS A 285 5.41 7.00 5.70
C HIS A 285 4.57 8.01 4.91
N PRO A 286 4.61 7.96 3.56
CA PRO A 286 3.60 8.61 2.75
C PRO A 286 2.30 7.81 2.90
N ILE A 287 1.23 8.46 3.36
CA ILE A 287 -0.07 7.80 3.50
C ILE A 287 -0.99 8.04 2.31
N LEU A 288 -0.60 8.89 1.36
CA LEU A 288 -1.36 9.16 0.15
C LEU A 288 -1.18 8.05 -0.89
N SER A 289 -2.30 7.53 -1.40
CA SER A 289 -2.32 6.52 -2.47
C SER A 289 -2.49 7.15 -3.85
N ASN A 290 -1.85 8.29 -4.10
CA ASN A 290 -2.00 9.08 -5.33
C ASN A 290 -0.92 8.78 -6.39
N GLY A 291 0.12 8.01 -6.05
CA GLY A 291 1.29 7.79 -6.91
C GLY A 291 2.11 9.07 -7.19
N MET A 292 1.76 10.19 -6.55
CA MET A 292 2.33 11.53 -6.72
C MET A 292 3.16 11.98 -5.49
N GLY A 293 3.37 11.10 -4.51
CA GLY A 293 4.19 11.37 -3.33
C GLY A 293 3.43 12.03 -2.18
N TRP A 294 4.09 12.94 -1.47
CA TRP A 294 3.67 13.49 -0.19
C TRP A 294 2.62 14.61 -0.26
N THR A 295 2.47 15.23 -1.43
CA THR A 295 1.77 16.50 -1.59
C THR A 295 0.57 16.39 -2.53
N ILE A 296 -0.53 17.03 -2.15
CA ILE A 296 -1.74 17.24 -2.95
C ILE A 296 -2.14 18.71 -2.85
N ARG A 297 -2.99 19.19 -3.77
CA ARG A 297 -3.43 20.58 -3.74
C ARG A 297 -4.83 20.71 -3.14
N ALA A 298 -4.97 21.61 -2.17
CA ALA A 298 -6.22 21.98 -1.54
C ALA A 298 -6.81 23.21 -2.22
N TYR A 299 -8.11 23.18 -2.48
CA TYR A 299 -8.79 24.25 -3.22
C TYR A 299 -10.16 24.55 -2.66
N GLY A 300 -10.42 25.85 -2.50
CA GLY A 300 -11.75 26.42 -2.32
C GLY A 300 -12.55 25.94 -1.10
N PRO A 301 -13.54 26.73 -0.68
CA PRO A 301 -14.29 26.44 0.52
C PRO A 301 -15.24 25.26 0.33
N ASN A 302 -15.31 24.41 1.35
CA ASN A 302 -16.29 23.32 1.44
C ASN A 302 -16.51 22.92 2.90
N ASN A 303 -17.72 22.47 3.23
CA ASN A 303 -18.09 22.03 4.58
C ASN A 303 -17.76 23.02 5.71
N GLY A 304 -17.66 24.32 5.40
CA GLY A 304 -17.31 25.38 6.35
C GLY A 304 -15.80 25.63 6.51
N ALA A 305 -14.94 24.86 5.85
CA ALA A 305 -13.52 25.12 5.72
C ALA A 305 -13.24 26.07 4.54
N ASP A 306 -12.10 26.74 4.57
CA ASP A 306 -11.65 27.71 3.56
C ASP A 306 -10.98 27.02 2.36
N ALA A 307 -10.36 25.86 2.62
CA ALA A 307 -9.82 24.96 1.61
C ALA A 307 -10.13 23.49 1.92
N HIS A 308 -10.28 22.69 0.88
CA HIS A 308 -10.45 21.24 1.02
C HIS A 308 -9.82 20.47 -0.13
N THR A 309 -9.58 19.18 0.08
CA THR A 309 -9.23 18.25 -1.00
C THR A 309 -9.53 16.80 -0.61
N PRO A 310 -10.12 15.98 -1.49
CA PRO A 310 -10.26 14.55 -1.27
C PRO A 310 -8.99 13.79 -1.70
N SER A 311 -8.66 12.73 -0.98
CA SER A 311 -7.59 11.80 -1.36
C SER A 311 -7.91 10.37 -0.93
N SER A 312 -7.32 9.39 -1.61
CA SER A 312 -7.21 8.04 -1.05
C SER A 312 -6.00 7.99 -0.13
N VAL A 313 -6.22 7.55 1.11
CA VAL A 313 -5.15 7.28 2.07
C VAL A 313 -5.02 5.78 2.31
N LYS A 314 -3.82 5.31 2.63
CA LYS A 314 -3.55 3.93 3.06
C LYS A 314 -2.50 3.96 4.16
N PHE A 315 -2.86 3.42 5.31
CA PHE A 315 -1.90 3.20 6.39
C PHE A 315 -1.26 1.83 6.20
N PRO A 316 0.08 1.71 6.36
CA PRO A 316 0.74 0.42 6.26
C PRO A 316 0.46 -0.47 7.48
N LYS A 317 0.03 0.11 8.61
CA LYS A 317 -0.19 -0.61 9.87
C LYS A 317 -1.19 0.10 10.78
N LYS A 318 -1.79 -0.72 11.65
CA LYS A 318 -2.63 -0.28 12.77
C LYS A 318 -1.79 0.40 13.85
N GLY A 319 -2.44 1.15 14.74
CA GLY A 319 -1.85 1.78 15.91
C GLY A 319 -2.01 3.29 15.92
N GLU A 320 -1.28 3.95 16.82
CA GLU A 320 -1.32 5.40 16.96
C GLU A 320 -0.45 6.09 15.91
N TRP A 321 -1.06 7.01 15.17
CA TRP A 321 -0.42 7.79 14.12
C TRP A 321 -0.53 9.28 14.41
N ALA A 322 0.57 9.99 14.22
CA ALA A 322 0.57 11.43 14.04
C ALA A 322 0.59 11.73 12.55
N ILE A 323 -0.32 12.59 12.10
CA ILE A 323 -0.39 13.07 10.72
C ILE A 323 -0.01 14.54 10.74
N LEU A 324 1.20 14.82 10.27
CA LEU A 324 1.73 16.17 10.18
C LEU A 324 1.27 16.75 8.84
N LEU A 325 0.58 17.89 8.93
CA LEU A 325 0.05 18.63 7.79
C LEU A 325 0.94 19.84 7.57
N TYR A 326 1.51 19.96 6.38
CA TYR A 326 2.26 21.14 5.96
C TYR A 326 1.49 21.87 4.88
N VAL A 327 1.37 23.18 5.01
CA VAL A 327 0.74 24.07 4.05
C VAL A 327 1.83 24.93 3.43
N ASP A 328 2.01 24.81 2.11
CA ASP A 328 3.05 25.49 1.34
C ASP A 328 4.47 25.33 1.94
N GLY A 329 4.75 24.14 2.49
CA GLY A 329 6.04 23.76 3.08
C GLY A 329 6.23 24.14 4.55
N ALA A 330 5.26 24.80 5.20
CA ALA A 330 5.31 25.12 6.63
C ALA A 330 4.42 24.16 7.43
N LEU A 331 4.93 23.64 8.57
CA LEU A 331 4.14 22.81 9.47
C LEU A 331 2.92 23.62 9.94
N PHE A 332 1.75 23.16 9.52
CA PHE A 332 0.49 23.82 9.76
C PHE A 332 -0.22 23.22 10.97
N ASP A 333 -0.39 21.90 11.00
CA ASP A 333 -1.10 21.21 12.08
C ASP A 333 -0.68 19.75 12.25
N GLU A 334 -1.06 19.18 13.39
CA GLU A 334 -0.83 17.77 13.73
C GLU A 334 -2.15 17.11 14.13
N LEU A 335 -2.48 15.99 13.50
CA LEU A 335 -3.68 15.22 13.78
C LEU A 335 -3.30 13.83 14.31
N ILE A 336 -3.71 13.52 15.53
CA ILE A 336 -3.40 12.23 16.16
C ILE A 336 -4.60 11.30 16.06
N TYR A 337 -4.43 10.19 15.35
CA TYR A 337 -5.44 9.15 15.16
C TYR A 337 -5.00 7.81 15.75
N ASP A 338 -5.97 6.96 16.07
CA ASP A 338 -5.76 5.54 16.32
C ASP A 338 -6.38 4.76 15.16
N ILE A 339 -5.55 4.00 14.45
CA ILE A 339 -5.92 3.31 13.21
C ILE A 339 -6.12 1.84 13.54
N ASN A 340 -7.36 1.36 13.41
CA ASN A 340 -7.76 0.01 13.76
C ASN A 340 -8.43 -0.66 12.54
N GLU A 341 -7.71 -1.61 11.91
CA GLU A 341 -8.11 -2.54 10.81
C GLU A 341 -7.87 -2.18 9.34
#